data_AF-A0A6L5BX98-F1
#
_entry.id   AF-A0A6L5BX98-F1
#
_cell.length_a   1.000
_cell.length_b   1.000
_cell.length_c   1.000
_cell.angle_alpha   90.00
_cell.angle_beta   90.00
_cell.angle_gamma   90.00
#
_symmetry.space_group_name_H-M   'P 1'
#
loop_
_entity.id
_entity.type
_entity.pdbx_description
1 polymer ?
#
loop_
_entity_poly.entity_id
_entity_poly.type
_entity_poly.pdbx_seq_one_letter_code
_entity_poly.pdbx_strand_id
1 'polypeptide(L)'
;MAGNKDIPRVKNPPSGDGHRVTYRFMTAAELAERDARQQAYDDMLARQAAFERTLPVTSSKDEIPRAGCVFAKSCKLPDAIIDYANPSGMVPTDSLNDYGEVAWLGAREADDAGLLNLHTISANTLPLGIGNIALRATAISALPAIGAASATVLAGLVALFWTPSLGDSALYTEDQLRALKQARTRVRLRVEQQADGSLKGYAFYTGKNRDWEMVDVAQFDLRDSQQVADLGDGIELIWTPAVDGSDILGIPALEAAPQAPHIWVYPPTEAADSIIVNPVYPPEYKDFILVFPVGSGVKPVYIVVNVSGRKLPNPDHDYHSPPETEEITGFSGLKEVKKKTPKQGGGGLRSRWMDAKGRTIYEWDSLHGELEAYLASDGSHLGSFDHTTGEQIDPPKKKRSIKKYL
;
A
#
# COMPACT_ATOMS: atom_id res chain seq x y z
N MET A 1 -35.85 -53.77 -27.48
CA MET A 1 -35.24 -52.70 -28.30
C MET A 1 -34.95 -51.50 -27.39
N ALA A 2 -33.89 -51.59 -26.58
CA ALA A 2 -33.40 -50.47 -25.78
C ALA A 2 -32.45 -49.66 -26.67
N GLY A 3 -32.77 -48.40 -26.94
CA GLY A 3 -32.05 -47.56 -27.90
C GLY A 3 -30.68 -47.12 -27.40
N ASN A 4 -29.72 -46.99 -28.32
CA ASN A 4 -28.33 -46.50 -28.13
C ASN A 4 -28.24 -45.03 -27.63
N LYS A 5 -29.07 -44.61 -26.67
CA LYS A 5 -29.10 -43.23 -26.17
C LYS A 5 -27.94 -42.89 -25.22
N ASP A 6 -27.34 -43.88 -24.57
CA ASP A 6 -26.32 -43.67 -23.53
C ASP A 6 -24.90 -44.10 -23.94
N ILE A 7 -24.69 -44.53 -25.19
CA ILE A 7 -23.36 -44.95 -25.68
C ILE A 7 -22.63 -43.74 -26.26
N PRO A 8 -21.45 -43.35 -25.74
CA PRO A 8 -20.66 -42.25 -26.28
C PRO A 8 -20.28 -42.48 -27.75
N ARG A 9 -20.18 -41.38 -28.52
CA ARG A 9 -19.79 -41.40 -29.92
C ARG A 9 -18.32 -41.01 -30.08
N VAL A 10 -17.59 -41.76 -30.89
CA VAL A 10 -16.20 -41.51 -31.25
C VAL A 10 -16.08 -41.20 -32.73
N LYS A 11 -15.14 -40.32 -33.08
CA LYS A 11 -14.88 -39.89 -34.45
C LYS A 11 -14.22 -41.02 -35.23
N ASN A 12 -14.74 -41.33 -36.42
CA ASN A 12 -14.10 -42.30 -37.30
C ASN A 12 -12.80 -41.75 -37.91
N PRO A 13 -11.83 -42.61 -38.24
CA PRO A 13 -10.70 -42.23 -39.07
C PRO A 13 -11.19 -41.71 -40.43
N PRO A 14 -10.54 -40.69 -41.03
CA PRO A 14 -10.95 -40.18 -42.33
C PRO A 14 -10.84 -41.26 -43.42
N SER A 15 -11.85 -41.37 -44.28
CA SER A 15 -11.88 -42.25 -45.46
C SER A 15 -12.47 -41.48 -46.65
N GLY A 16 -11.82 -41.54 -47.81
CA GLY A 16 -12.16 -40.71 -48.99
C GLY A 16 -11.65 -39.26 -48.90
N ASP A 17 -12.06 -38.38 -49.84
CA ASP A 17 -11.60 -37.00 -50.10
C ASP A 17 -11.78 -35.98 -48.94
N GLY A 18 -11.33 -36.32 -47.73
CA GLY A 18 -10.98 -35.39 -46.64
C GLY A 18 -12.08 -34.55 -46.00
N HIS A 19 -13.28 -34.46 -46.58
CA HIS A 19 -14.25 -33.40 -46.24
C HIS A 19 -15.49 -33.85 -45.47
N ARG A 20 -15.57 -35.11 -45.00
CA ARG A 20 -16.68 -35.58 -44.14
C ARG A 20 -16.20 -36.28 -42.88
N VAL A 21 -16.42 -35.64 -41.74
CA VAL A 21 -16.25 -36.25 -40.42
C VAL A 21 -17.47 -37.10 -40.09
N THR A 22 -17.29 -38.41 -39.92
CA THR A 22 -18.34 -39.32 -39.46
C THR A 22 -18.06 -39.80 -38.04
N TYR A 23 -19.12 -40.08 -37.28
CA TYR A 23 -19.04 -40.56 -35.90
C TYR A 23 -19.69 -41.93 -35.81
N ARG A 24 -19.11 -42.83 -35.00
CA ARG A 24 -19.70 -44.12 -34.65
C ARG A 24 -19.87 -44.23 -33.14
N PHE A 25 -20.77 -45.10 -32.70
CA PHE A 25 -20.86 -45.47 -31.29
C PHE A 25 -19.60 -46.25 -30.89
N MET A 26 -19.13 -46.05 -29.66
CA MET A 26 -18.07 -46.87 -29.09
C MET A 26 -18.50 -48.33 -29.09
N THR A 27 -17.57 -49.22 -29.47
CA THR A 27 -17.76 -50.66 -29.36
C THR A 27 -17.70 -51.07 -27.89
N ALA A 28 -18.23 -52.26 -27.56
CA ALA A 28 -18.18 -52.79 -26.20
C ALA A 28 -16.73 -52.90 -25.66
N ALA A 29 -15.76 -53.20 -26.53
CA ALA A 29 -14.35 -53.26 -26.18
C ALA A 29 -13.77 -51.87 -25.82
N GLU A 30 -14.09 -50.84 -26.61
CA GLU A 30 -13.63 -49.47 -26.34
C GLU A 30 -14.29 -48.86 -25.09
N LEU A 31 -15.53 -49.26 -24.79
CA LEU A 31 -16.21 -48.88 -23.57
C LEU A 31 -15.52 -49.51 -22.35
N ALA A 32 -15.21 -50.81 -22.43
CA ALA A 32 -14.48 -51.53 -21.37
C ALA A 32 -13.08 -50.95 -21.13
N GLU A 33 -12.36 -50.54 -22.18
CA GLU A 33 -11.07 -49.86 -22.04
C GLU A 33 -11.19 -48.49 -21.38
N ARG A 34 -12.27 -47.74 -21.67
CA ARG A 34 -12.53 -46.44 -21.05
C ARG A 34 -12.84 -46.61 -19.55
N ASP A 35 -13.72 -47.56 -19.22
CA ASP A 35 -14.11 -47.84 -17.84
C ASP A 35 -12.90 -48.32 -17.03
N ALA A 36 -12.04 -49.17 -17.61
CA ALA A 36 -10.79 -49.59 -16.99
C ALA A 36 -9.83 -48.40 -16.73
N ARG A 37 -9.77 -47.43 -17.65
CA ARG A 37 -8.93 -46.22 -17.51
C ARG A 37 -9.46 -45.29 -16.43
N GLN A 38 -10.78 -45.19 -16.31
CA GLN A 38 -11.45 -44.38 -15.30
C GLN A 38 -11.32 -45.02 -13.92
N GLN A 39 -11.49 -46.34 -13.82
CA GLN A 39 -11.24 -47.09 -12.59
C GLN A 39 -9.78 -46.97 -12.12
N ALA A 40 -8.81 -47.02 -13.03
CA ALA A 40 -7.40 -46.80 -12.68
C ALA A 40 -7.12 -45.37 -12.16
N TYR A 41 -7.87 -44.38 -12.63
CA TYR A 41 -7.79 -43.00 -12.15
C TYR A 41 -8.41 -42.85 -10.76
N ASP A 42 -9.57 -43.46 -10.53
CA ASP A 42 -10.24 -43.45 -9.22
C ASP A 42 -9.43 -44.20 -8.17
N ASP A 43 -8.80 -45.32 -8.54
CA ASP A 43 -7.87 -46.07 -7.68
C ASP A 43 -6.62 -45.25 -7.30
N MET A 44 -6.13 -44.41 -8.22
CA MET A 44 -5.01 -43.51 -7.97
C MET A 44 -5.39 -42.39 -6.98
N LEU A 45 -6.57 -41.79 -7.15
CA LEU A 45 -7.14 -40.83 -6.20
C LEU A 45 -7.35 -41.44 -4.81
N ALA A 46 -7.86 -42.68 -4.74
CA ALA A 46 -8.05 -43.38 -3.48
C ALA A 46 -6.72 -43.68 -2.76
N ARG A 47 -5.67 -44.03 -3.51
CA ARG A 47 -4.31 -44.20 -2.96
C ARG A 47 -3.72 -42.89 -2.44
N GLN A 48 -3.97 -41.77 -3.13
CA GLN A 48 -3.54 -40.45 -2.68
C GLN A 48 -4.25 -40.05 -1.38
N ALA A 49 -5.57 -40.23 -1.29
CA ALA A 49 -6.34 -39.96 -0.08
C ALA A 49 -5.93 -40.88 1.10
N ALA A 50 -5.57 -42.14 0.82
CA ALA A 50 -5.03 -43.05 1.83
C ALA A 50 -3.64 -42.61 2.32
N PHE A 51 -2.77 -42.16 1.41
CA PHE A 51 -1.45 -41.64 1.74
C PHE A 51 -1.55 -40.37 2.61
N GLU A 52 -2.44 -39.44 2.26
CA GLU A 52 -2.71 -38.22 3.05
C GLU A 52 -3.21 -38.53 4.47
N ARG A 53 -4.02 -39.59 4.64
CA ARG A 53 -4.47 -40.07 5.96
C ARG A 53 -3.37 -40.76 6.78
N THR A 54 -2.31 -41.24 6.15
CA THR A 54 -1.16 -41.88 6.83
C THR A 54 -0.05 -40.92 7.20
N LEU A 55 -0.13 -39.65 6.79
CA LEU A 55 0.80 -38.61 7.24
C LEU A 55 0.63 -38.40 8.75
N PRO A 56 1.69 -38.53 9.56
CA PRO A 56 1.57 -38.39 11.00
C PRO A 56 1.20 -36.95 11.38
N VAL A 57 0.11 -36.80 12.14
CA VAL A 57 -0.19 -35.55 12.87
C VAL A 57 0.85 -35.42 13.97
N THR A 58 1.85 -34.58 13.73
CA THR A 58 2.82 -34.20 14.75
C THR A 58 2.17 -33.24 15.73
N SER A 59 2.01 -33.70 16.96
CA SER A 59 1.51 -32.93 18.09
C SER A 59 2.49 -31.80 18.47
N SER A 60 1.96 -30.58 18.55
CA SER A 60 2.35 -29.46 19.42
C SER A 60 3.78 -29.48 19.98
N LYS A 61 4.65 -28.66 19.38
CA LYS A 61 5.67 -27.85 20.06
C LYS A 61 6.13 -26.74 19.12
N ASP A 62 5.92 -25.50 19.58
CA ASP A 62 6.35 -24.22 19.00
C ASP A 62 6.13 -24.07 17.48
N GLU A 63 4.89 -23.82 17.08
CA GLU A 63 4.61 -23.35 15.72
C GLU A 63 5.12 -21.92 15.55
N ILE A 64 6.27 -21.81 14.90
CA ILE A 64 6.62 -20.64 14.08
C ILE A 64 5.42 -20.36 13.15
N PRO A 65 4.93 -19.11 13.02
CA PRO A 65 3.69 -18.79 12.31
C PRO A 65 3.69 -19.39 10.90
N ARG A 66 2.78 -20.33 10.63
CA ARG A 66 2.65 -20.97 9.31
C ARG A 66 2.07 -19.97 8.31
N ALA A 67 2.65 -19.98 7.11
CA ALA A 67 2.28 -19.16 5.95
C ALA A 67 0.76 -19.23 5.65
N GLY A 68 0.03 -18.14 5.89
CA GLY A 68 -1.39 -18.05 5.56
C GLY A 68 -2.15 -16.88 6.19
N CYS A 69 -1.74 -16.41 7.38
CA CYS A 69 -2.46 -15.34 8.07
C CYS A 69 -2.26 -13.96 7.43
N VAL A 70 -3.25 -13.08 7.62
CA VAL A 70 -3.27 -11.69 7.19
C VAL A 70 -3.77 -10.78 8.33
N PHE A 71 -3.30 -9.55 8.39
CA PHE A 71 -3.78 -8.56 9.37
C PHE A 71 -5.22 -8.15 9.06
N ALA A 72 -5.51 -7.96 7.77
CA ALA A 72 -6.83 -7.63 7.28
C ALA A 72 -7.10 -8.28 5.92
N LYS A 73 -8.37 -8.59 5.69
CA LYS A 73 -8.97 -9.07 4.43
C LYS A 73 -10.41 -8.59 4.33
N SER A 74 -10.95 -8.59 3.12
CA SER A 74 -12.35 -8.24 2.88
C SER A 74 -13.27 -9.25 3.59
N CYS A 75 -14.29 -8.74 4.27
CA CYS A 75 -15.36 -9.52 4.89
C CYS A 75 -16.30 -10.19 3.87
N LYS A 76 -16.18 -9.82 2.58
CA LYS A 76 -16.87 -10.50 1.47
C LYS A 76 -16.24 -11.87 1.14
N LEU A 77 -15.03 -12.14 1.62
CA LEU A 77 -14.37 -13.42 1.45
C LEU A 77 -14.76 -14.37 2.59
N PRO A 78 -15.05 -15.66 2.29
CA PRO A 78 -15.33 -16.66 3.32
C PRO A 78 -14.19 -16.80 4.35
N ASP A 79 -14.50 -17.37 5.52
CA ASP A 79 -13.51 -17.75 6.53
C ASP A 79 -12.32 -18.51 5.93
N ALA A 80 -11.12 -18.24 6.44
CA ALA A 80 -9.84 -18.77 5.98
C ALA A 80 -9.40 -18.34 4.55
N ILE A 81 -10.28 -17.76 3.74
CA ILE A 81 -9.96 -17.34 2.37
C ILE A 81 -9.45 -15.89 2.37
N ILE A 82 -8.16 -15.72 2.07
CA ILE A 82 -7.50 -14.40 2.10
C ILE A 82 -7.50 -13.67 0.76
N ASP A 83 -7.77 -14.39 -0.34
CA ASP A 83 -7.64 -13.86 -1.70
C ASP A 83 -8.91 -14.01 -2.52
N TYR A 84 -9.18 -13.02 -3.36
CA TYR A 84 -10.20 -13.12 -4.38
C TYR A 84 -9.78 -14.12 -5.47
N ALA A 85 -10.49 -15.24 -5.53
CA ALA A 85 -10.33 -16.26 -6.56
C ALA A 85 -11.49 -16.16 -7.57
N ASN A 86 -11.27 -15.42 -8.67
CA ASN A 86 -12.21 -15.37 -9.79
C ASN A 86 -11.57 -16.07 -11.00
N PRO A 87 -12.28 -16.98 -11.72
CA PRO A 87 -11.80 -17.61 -12.95
C PRO A 87 -11.33 -16.62 -14.02
N SER A 88 -11.91 -15.42 -14.06
CA SER A 88 -11.50 -14.34 -14.98
C SER A 88 -10.27 -13.56 -14.52
N GLY A 89 -9.78 -13.79 -13.29
CA GLY A 89 -8.72 -13.00 -12.68
C GLY A 89 -9.16 -11.61 -12.22
N MET A 90 -10.43 -11.23 -12.34
CA MET A 90 -10.93 -9.93 -11.89
C MET A 90 -11.05 -9.86 -10.37
N VAL A 91 -10.55 -8.76 -9.78
CA VAL A 91 -10.70 -8.40 -8.36
C VAL A 91 -11.66 -7.21 -8.28
N PRO A 92 -12.68 -7.23 -7.41
CA PRO A 92 -13.62 -6.12 -7.30
C PRO A 92 -12.95 -4.90 -6.65
N THR A 93 -13.46 -3.71 -6.98
CA THR A 93 -13.21 -2.50 -6.19
C THR A 93 -14.12 -2.53 -4.97
N ASP A 94 -13.53 -2.52 -3.78
CA ASP A 94 -14.24 -2.60 -2.50
C ASP A 94 -14.22 -1.26 -1.76
N SER A 95 -15.10 -1.10 -0.79
CA SER A 95 -14.96 -0.01 0.20
C SER A 95 -13.97 -0.42 1.29
N LEU A 96 -13.25 0.53 1.88
CA LEU A 96 -12.39 0.21 3.04
C LEU A 96 -13.19 -0.39 4.21
N ASN A 97 -14.47 -0.01 4.34
CA ASN A 97 -15.39 -0.57 5.34
C ASN A 97 -15.66 -2.07 5.15
N ASP A 98 -15.40 -2.61 3.97
CA ASP A 98 -15.46 -4.07 3.74
C ASP A 98 -14.27 -4.79 4.39
N TYR A 99 -13.19 -4.09 4.78
CA TYR A 99 -12.00 -4.69 5.39
C TYR A 99 -11.94 -4.46 6.90
N GLY A 100 -12.49 -3.35 7.39
CA GLY A 100 -12.42 -2.98 8.80
C GLY A 100 -12.89 -1.55 9.04
N GLU A 101 -12.58 -1.05 10.23
CA GLU A 101 -12.92 0.31 10.66
C GLU A 101 -11.67 1.20 10.60
N VAL A 102 -11.90 2.50 10.43
CA VAL A 102 -10.82 3.50 10.33
C VAL A 102 -11.12 4.72 11.20
N ALA A 103 -10.07 5.24 11.83
CA ALA A 103 -10.03 6.52 12.51
C ALA A 103 -8.98 7.43 11.88
N TRP A 104 -9.31 8.71 11.79
CA TRP A 104 -8.43 9.75 11.27
C TRP A 104 -8.05 10.65 12.42
N LEU A 105 -6.74 10.81 12.65
CA LEU A 105 -6.21 11.72 13.66
C LEU A 105 -5.31 12.76 13.01
N GLY A 106 -5.27 13.97 13.56
CA GLY A 106 -4.39 15.01 13.09
C GLY A 106 -3.92 15.95 14.20
N ALA A 107 -2.79 16.59 13.95
CA ALA A 107 -2.21 17.65 14.78
C ALA A 107 -1.74 18.79 13.87
N ARG A 108 -1.81 20.02 14.36
CA ARG A 108 -1.42 21.22 13.61
C ARG A 108 -0.13 21.86 14.10
N GLU A 109 0.15 21.71 15.37
CA GLU A 109 1.30 22.29 16.03
C GLU A 109 1.85 21.31 17.07
N ALA A 110 3.15 21.44 17.33
CA ALA A 110 3.81 20.70 18.39
C ALA A 110 3.70 21.49 19.70
N ASP A 111 3.58 20.78 20.82
CA ASP A 111 3.63 21.38 22.14
C ASP A 111 5.06 21.81 22.54
N ASP A 112 5.21 22.37 23.74
CA ASP A 112 6.50 22.82 24.28
C ASP A 112 7.55 21.69 24.39
N ALA A 113 7.11 20.43 24.38
CA ALA A 113 7.98 19.25 24.39
C ALA A 113 8.30 18.74 22.97
N GLY A 114 7.84 19.43 21.93
CA GLY A 114 8.02 19.05 20.54
C GLY A 114 7.13 17.89 20.10
N LEU A 115 6.01 17.65 20.80
CA LEU A 115 5.08 16.57 20.49
C LEU A 115 3.87 17.09 19.72
N LEU A 116 3.58 16.46 18.59
CA LEU A 116 2.32 16.60 17.88
C LEU A 116 1.25 15.75 18.56
N ASN A 117 0.51 16.34 19.50
CA ASN A 117 -0.61 15.67 20.15
C ASN A 117 -1.75 15.46 19.14
N LEU A 118 -2.01 14.20 18.78
CA LEU A 118 -2.99 13.86 17.76
C LEU A 118 -4.40 13.98 18.32
N HIS A 119 -5.27 14.62 17.55
CA HIS A 119 -6.69 14.81 17.86
C HIS A 119 -7.56 14.13 16.81
N THR A 120 -8.74 13.65 17.20
CA THR A 120 -9.68 12.96 16.31
C THR A 120 -10.24 13.91 15.26
N ILE A 121 -9.97 13.63 13.99
CA ILE A 121 -10.63 14.26 12.84
C ILE A 121 -11.99 13.59 12.62
N SER A 122 -12.00 12.24 12.62
CA SER A 122 -13.20 11.45 12.43
C SER A 122 -12.95 10.02 12.90
N ALA A 123 -13.77 9.56 13.84
CA ALA A 123 -13.98 8.15 14.19
C ALA A 123 -14.96 8.04 15.37
N ASN A 124 -15.41 6.81 15.64
CA ASN A 124 -15.69 6.39 17.01
C ASN A 124 -14.40 5.70 17.51
N THR A 125 -13.47 6.41 18.15
CA THR A 125 -12.24 5.84 18.74
C THR A 125 -12.50 5.14 20.09
N LEU A 126 -13.68 5.40 20.67
CA LEU A 126 -14.23 4.79 21.89
C LEU A 126 -14.12 3.25 21.97
N PRO A 127 -14.31 2.46 20.89
CA PRO A 127 -14.25 0.99 20.95
C PRO A 127 -12.84 0.41 21.17
N LEU A 128 -11.78 1.19 20.92
CA LEU A 128 -10.41 0.68 20.97
C LEU A 128 -9.71 0.86 22.33
N GLY A 129 -10.24 1.71 23.21
CA GLY A 129 -9.60 2.00 24.51
C GLY A 129 -8.15 2.49 24.38
N ILE A 130 -7.79 3.07 23.22
CA ILE A 130 -6.40 3.33 22.84
C ILE A 130 -5.75 4.47 23.65
N GLY A 131 -6.49 5.20 24.48
CA GLY A 131 -5.96 6.37 25.19
C GLY A 131 -5.48 7.46 24.22
N ASN A 132 -4.39 8.13 24.56
CA ASN A 132 -3.82 9.24 23.78
C ASN A 132 -2.63 8.80 22.93
N ILE A 133 -2.50 9.39 21.74
CA ILE A 133 -1.37 9.19 20.83
C ILE A 133 -0.76 10.55 20.47
N ALA A 134 0.56 10.64 20.51
CA ALA A 134 1.31 11.78 19.99
C ALA A 134 2.39 11.32 19.01
N LEU A 135 2.75 12.19 18.05
CA LEU A 135 3.91 11.98 17.19
C LEU A 135 5.07 12.87 17.66
N ARG A 136 6.27 12.32 17.61
CA ARG A 136 7.52 13.09 17.65
C ARG A 136 8.25 12.87 16.34
N ALA A 137 8.69 13.93 15.69
CA ALA A 137 9.56 13.81 14.52
C ALA A 137 10.71 14.81 14.61
N THR A 138 11.94 14.30 14.50
CA THR A 138 13.18 15.09 14.69
C THR A 138 13.37 16.22 13.68
N ALA A 139 12.66 16.17 12.55
CA ALA A 139 12.73 17.17 11.48
C ALA A 139 11.69 18.30 11.60
N ILE A 140 10.77 18.24 12.56
CA ILE A 140 9.81 19.33 12.78
C ILE A 140 10.53 20.40 13.60
N SER A 141 11.10 21.40 12.91
CA SER A 141 11.38 22.66 13.57
C SER A 141 10.05 23.28 13.97
N ALA A 142 9.95 23.77 15.22
CA ALA A 142 8.78 24.50 15.68
C ALA A 142 8.49 25.63 14.69
N LEU A 143 7.43 25.47 13.89
CA LEU A 143 6.97 26.53 13.00
C LEU A 143 6.49 27.67 13.92
N PRO A 144 6.96 28.91 13.74
CA PRO A 144 6.42 30.02 14.51
C PRO A 144 4.92 30.10 14.24
N ALA A 145 4.11 30.38 15.26
CA ALA A 145 2.66 30.53 15.14
C ALA A 145 2.35 31.59 14.05
N ILE A 146 2.05 31.13 12.84
CA ILE A 146 1.61 32.00 11.75
C ILE A 146 0.19 32.41 12.10
N GLY A 147 0.02 33.69 12.42
CA GLY A 147 -1.23 34.24 12.95
C GLY A 147 -2.45 33.86 12.11
N ALA A 148 -3.43 33.22 12.77
CA ALA A 148 -4.88 33.12 12.55
C ALA A 148 -5.48 33.01 11.12
N ALA A 149 -4.72 33.01 10.04
CA ALA A 149 -5.22 33.03 8.65
C ALA A 149 -4.89 31.77 7.85
N SER A 150 -4.10 30.83 8.40
CA SER A 150 -3.68 29.56 7.74
C SER A 150 -4.02 28.31 8.55
N ALA A 151 -5.07 28.35 9.37
CA ALA A 151 -5.47 27.29 10.28
C ALA A 151 -6.17 26.10 9.57
N THR A 152 -5.55 25.52 8.54
CA THR A 152 -6.08 24.33 7.84
C THR A 152 -5.05 23.22 7.64
N VAL A 153 -3.75 23.55 7.64
CA VAL A 153 -2.68 22.58 7.36
C VAL A 153 -2.39 21.74 8.61
N LEU A 154 -2.36 20.42 8.44
CA LEU A 154 -1.95 19.47 9.47
C LEU A 154 -0.43 19.31 9.45
N ALA A 155 0.21 19.44 10.61
CA ALA A 155 1.61 19.09 10.81
C ALA A 155 1.82 17.57 10.94
N GLY A 156 0.81 16.85 11.44
CA GLY A 156 0.77 15.40 11.48
C GLY A 156 -0.62 14.87 11.15
N LEU A 157 -0.68 13.78 10.41
CA LEU A 157 -1.89 13.07 10.02
C LEU A 157 -1.62 11.56 10.17
N VAL A 158 -2.49 10.89 10.92
CA VAL A 158 -2.42 9.44 11.12
C VAL A 158 -3.76 8.82 10.80
N ALA A 159 -3.76 7.80 9.94
CA ALA A 159 -4.88 6.89 9.81
C ALA A 159 -4.64 5.68 10.73
N LEU A 160 -5.61 5.33 11.56
CA LEU A 160 -5.65 4.10 12.34
C LEU A 160 -6.70 3.19 11.74
N PHE A 161 -6.35 1.97 11.37
CA PHE A 161 -7.26 1.01 10.79
C PHE A 161 -7.17 -0.32 11.54
N TRP A 162 -8.32 -0.91 11.84
CA TRP A 162 -8.40 -2.15 12.59
C TRP A 162 -9.51 -3.03 12.07
N THR A 163 -9.37 -4.33 12.32
CA THR A 163 -10.40 -5.31 12.00
C THR A 163 -11.16 -5.64 13.28
N PRO A 164 -12.41 -5.17 13.46
CA PRO A 164 -13.23 -5.67 14.54
C PRO A 164 -13.43 -7.17 14.31
N SER A 165 -12.86 -7.98 15.22
CA SER A 165 -12.85 -9.46 15.20
C SER A 165 -14.02 -10.06 14.42
N LEU A 166 -13.76 -10.51 13.19
CA LEU A 166 -14.74 -11.21 12.36
C LEU A 166 -14.92 -12.68 12.76
N GLY A 167 -14.12 -13.18 13.71
CA GLY A 167 -14.02 -14.62 13.99
C GLY A 167 -13.37 -15.41 12.86
N ASP A 168 -12.66 -14.74 11.96
CA ASP A 168 -12.00 -15.34 10.80
C ASP A 168 -10.64 -15.94 11.19
N SER A 169 -10.45 -17.21 10.84
CA SER A 169 -9.28 -18.02 11.17
C SER A 169 -8.03 -17.67 10.36
N ALA A 170 -8.15 -16.86 9.31
CA ALA A 170 -7.01 -16.35 8.57
C ALA A 170 -6.43 -15.04 9.16
N LEU A 171 -7.00 -14.48 10.23
CA LEU A 171 -6.43 -13.30 10.85
C LEU A 171 -5.29 -13.66 11.81
N TYR A 172 -4.26 -12.82 11.87
CA TYR A 172 -3.23 -12.98 12.89
C TYR A 172 -3.82 -12.78 14.30
N THR A 173 -3.36 -13.59 15.24
CA THR A 173 -3.51 -13.33 16.67
C THR A 173 -2.53 -12.26 17.14
N GLU A 174 -2.80 -11.63 18.28
CA GLU A 174 -1.91 -10.61 18.86
C GLU A 174 -0.52 -11.17 19.18
N ASP A 175 -0.46 -12.40 19.71
CA ASP A 175 0.79 -13.08 20.03
C ASP A 175 1.62 -13.39 18.78
N GLN A 176 0.95 -13.78 17.67
CA GLN A 176 1.63 -13.96 16.39
C GLN A 176 2.21 -12.64 15.87
N LEU A 177 1.44 -11.55 15.88
CA LEU A 177 1.94 -10.24 15.44
C LEU A 177 3.15 -9.82 16.27
N ARG A 178 3.12 -10.03 17.59
CA ARG A 178 4.23 -9.69 18.50
C ARG A 178 5.53 -10.44 18.20
N ALA A 179 5.44 -11.65 17.63
CA ALA A 179 6.60 -12.46 17.26
C ALA A 179 7.17 -12.12 15.87
N LEU A 180 6.47 -11.27 15.09
CA LEU A 180 6.82 -10.95 13.71
C LEU A 180 7.49 -9.59 13.59
N LYS A 181 8.42 -9.47 12.65
CA LYS A 181 8.98 -8.18 12.20
C LYS A 181 8.13 -7.53 11.12
N GLN A 182 7.49 -8.36 10.30
CA GLN A 182 6.59 -7.95 9.24
C GLN A 182 5.40 -8.90 9.22
N ALA A 183 4.21 -8.36 8.98
CA ALA A 183 3.00 -9.13 8.85
C ALA A 183 2.30 -8.82 7.52
N ARG A 184 1.67 -9.85 6.97
CA ARG A 184 0.94 -9.75 5.71
C ARG A 184 -0.38 -9.00 5.90
N THR A 185 -0.81 -8.20 4.95
CA THR A 185 -2.17 -7.60 4.89
C THR A 185 -2.73 -7.72 3.47
N ARG A 186 -4.05 -7.63 3.29
CA ARG A 186 -4.73 -7.56 1.98
C ARG A 186 -5.15 -6.17 1.55
N VAL A 187 -4.93 -5.19 2.43
CA VAL A 187 -5.21 -3.77 2.16
C VAL A 187 -4.08 -2.92 2.70
N ARG A 188 -3.60 -1.96 1.90
CA ARG A 188 -2.70 -0.89 2.34
C ARG A 188 -3.29 0.46 1.96
N LEU A 189 -3.37 1.35 2.94
CA LEU A 189 -4.03 2.64 2.85
C LEU A 189 -2.99 3.73 2.63
N ARG A 190 -3.38 4.75 1.88
CA ARG A 190 -2.63 6.00 1.79
C ARG A 190 -3.59 7.15 2.03
N VAL A 191 -3.13 8.14 2.80
CA VAL A 191 -3.84 9.40 3.02
C VAL A 191 -2.87 10.58 2.97
N GLU A 192 -3.35 11.69 2.42
CA GLU A 192 -2.67 12.98 2.43
C GLU A 192 -3.68 14.10 2.64
N GLN A 193 -3.20 15.25 3.10
CA GLN A 193 -3.95 16.48 3.01
C GLN A 193 -3.59 17.21 1.72
N GLN A 194 -4.59 17.68 0.99
CA GLN A 194 -4.41 18.47 -0.23
C GLN A 194 -4.19 19.96 0.11
N ALA A 195 -3.73 20.74 -0.87
CA ALA A 195 -3.47 22.16 -0.70
C ALA A 195 -4.72 22.99 -0.30
N ASP A 196 -5.92 22.49 -0.58
CA ASP A 196 -7.19 23.10 -0.16
C ASP A 196 -7.61 22.70 1.27
N GLY A 197 -6.80 21.91 1.98
CA GLY A 197 -7.05 21.43 3.33
C GLY A 197 -7.92 20.16 3.40
N SER A 198 -8.48 19.70 2.28
CA SER A 198 -9.25 18.46 2.22
C SER A 198 -8.35 17.23 2.35
N LEU A 199 -8.89 16.12 2.84
CA LEU A 199 -8.17 14.86 2.90
C LEU A 199 -8.44 14.05 1.62
N LYS A 200 -7.37 13.60 0.96
CA LYS A 200 -7.42 12.63 -0.13
C LYS A 200 -6.85 11.31 0.37
N GLY A 201 -7.59 10.22 0.17
CA GLY A 201 -7.08 8.89 0.46
C GLY A 201 -7.60 7.84 -0.51
N TYR A 202 -6.86 6.75 -0.61
CA TYR A 202 -7.18 5.55 -1.38
C TYR A 202 -6.42 4.38 -0.78
N ALA A 203 -6.85 3.16 -1.08
CA ALA A 203 -6.17 1.96 -0.65
C ALA A 203 -5.97 0.99 -1.81
N PHE A 204 -5.00 0.08 -1.65
CA PHE A 204 -4.71 -0.95 -2.64
C PHE A 204 -4.98 -2.33 -2.07
N TYR A 205 -5.61 -3.19 -2.88
CA TYR A 205 -5.66 -4.62 -2.63
C TYR A 205 -4.30 -5.24 -2.96
N THR A 206 -3.69 -5.92 -2.00
CA THR A 206 -2.31 -6.44 -2.14
C THR A 206 -2.25 -7.91 -2.54
N GLY A 207 -3.36 -8.65 -2.55
CA GLY A 207 -3.34 -10.13 -2.69
C GLY A 207 -2.77 -10.65 -4.02
N LYS A 208 -2.65 -9.79 -5.04
CA LYS A 208 -1.98 -10.11 -6.32
C LYS A 208 -0.57 -9.52 -6.45
N ASN A 209 -0.09 -8.83 -5.43
CA ASN A 209 1.21 -8.17 -5.42
C ASN A 209 1.95 -8.48 -4.12
N ARG A 210 2.84 -9.48 -4.18
CA ARG A 210 3.60 -9.97 -3.02
C ARG A 210 4.56 -8.92 -2.46
N ASP A 211 5.04 -8.01 -3.29
CA ASP A 211 5.94 -6.96 -2.83
C ASP A 211 5.20 -5.93 -1.98
N TRP A 212 3.87 -5.87 -2.11
CA TRP A 212 3.04 -4.92 -1.37
C TRP A 212 2.41 -5.54 -0.13
N GLU A 213 2.33 -6.86 0.00
CA GLU A 213 1.54 -7.48 1.05
C GLU A 213 2.16 -7.40 2.45
N MET A 214 3.48 -7.18 2.55
CA MET A 214 4.20 -7.15 3.83
C MET A 214 4.31 -5.73 4.40
N VAL A 215 3.95 -5.60 5.68
CA VAL A 215 3.99 -4.34 6.45
C VAL A 215 4.80 -4.56 7.72
N ASP A 216 5.66 -3.61 8.08
CA ASP A 216 6.47 -3.66 9.29
C ASP A 216 5.59 -3.67 10.55
N VAL A 217 5.96 -4.51 11.51
CA VAL A 217 5.33 -4.58 12.82
C VAL A 217 6.16 -3.77 13.80
N ALA A 218 5.57 -2.70 14.34
CA ALA A 218 6.18 -1.87 15.36
C ALA A 218 5.53 -2.13 16.73
N GLN A 219 6.36 -2.16 17.76
CA GLN A 219 5.95 -2.38 19.15
C GLN A 219 6.32 -1.18 20.00
N PHE A 220 5.61 -1.00 21.10
CA PHE A 220 5.93 0.03 22.09
C PHE A 220 6.91 -0.51 23.12
N ASP A 221 8.01 0.22 23.30
CA ASP A 221 8.96 0.02 24.37
C ASP A 221 8.82 1.12 25.42
N LEU A 222 8.98 0.78 26.69
CA LEU A 222 9.01 1.77 27.77
C LEU A 222 10.36 2.52 27.76
N ARG A 223 10.34 3.80 27.42
CA ARG A 223 11.49 4.71 27.43
C ARG A 223 11.16 5.93 28.29
N ASP A 224 11.93 6.18 29.35
CA ASP A 224 11.75 7.33 30.24
C ASP A 224 10.31 7.51 30.76
N SER A 225 9.65 6.40 31.12
CA SER A 225 8.24 6.32 31.55
C SER A 225 7.19 6.60 30.46
N GLN A 226 7.59 6.68 29.19
CA GLN A 226 6.69 6.78 28.03
C GLN A 226 6.69 5.47 27.24
N GLN A 227 5.56 5.10 26.66
CA GLN A 227 5.49 4.00 25.71
C GLN A 227 5.80 4.54 24.32
N VAL A 228 6.90 4.10 23.72
CA VAL A 228 7.42 4.66 22.47
C VAL A 228 7.55 3.57 21.42
N ALA A 229 6.93 3.77 20.26
CA ALA A 229 7.15 2.98 19.07
C ALA A 229 8.00 3.78 18.08
N ASP A 230 9.18 3.27 17.74
CA ASP A 230 10.06 3.85 16.73
C ASP A 230 9.60 3.39 15.34
N LEU A 231 9.19 4.35 14.50
CA LEU A 231 8.71 4.12 13.14
C LEU A 231 9.81 4.35 12.10
N GLY A 232 11.06 4.47 12.55
CA GLY A 232 12.21 4.74 11.72
C GLY A 232 12.27 6.18 11.22
N ASP A 233 13.44 6.52 10.70
CA ASP A 233 13.77 7.85 10.18
C ASP A 233 13.61 8.99 11.21
N GLY A 234 13.56 8.69 12.50
CA GLY A 234 13.36 9.71 13.54
C GLY A 234 11.91 10.15 13.72
N ILE A 235 10.96 9.31 13.29
CA ILE A 235 9.53 9.42 13.66
C ILE A 235 9.27 8.44 14.79
N GLU A 236 8.83 8.93 15.93
CA GLU A 236 8.39 8.13 17.06
C GLU A 236 6.90 8.39 17.30
N LEU A 237 6.19 7.32 17.68
CA LEU A 237 4.82 7.40 18.13
C LEU A 237 4.78 7.11 19.63
N ILE A 238 4.21 8.05 20.38
CA ILE A 238 4.13 8.00 21.83
C ILE A 238 2.71 7.63 22.20
N TRP A 239 2.56 6.59 23.00
CA TRP A 239 1.27 6.11 23.48
C TRP A 239 1.13 6.37 24.97
N THR A 240 -0.01 6.91 25.37
CA THR A 240 -0.39 7.08 26.77
C THR A 240 -1.70 6.33 27.01
N PRO A 241 -1.70 5.25 27.82
CA PRO A 241 -2.91 4.48 28.08
C PRO A 241 -3.95 5.33 28.80
N ALA A 242 -5.23 5.06 28.55
CA ALA A 242 -6.33 5.64 29.33
C ALA A 242 -6.29 5.09 30.76
N VAL A 243 -6.25 5.97 31.77
CA VAL A 243 -6.24 5.56 33.19
C VAL A 243 -7.68 5.64 33.76
N ASP A 244 -8.15 4.53 34.34
CA ASP A 244 -9.29 4.44 35.24
C ASP A 244 -10.62 5.10 34.81
N GLY A 245 -11.15 4.75 33.64
CA GLY A 245 -12.60 4.91 33.36
C GLY A 245 -13.16 6.34 33.37
N SER A 246 -12.34 7.36 33.57
CA SER A 246 -12.67 8.78 33.37
C SER A 246 -12.10 9.32 32.04
N ASP A 247 -11.09 8.63 31.50
CA ASP A 247 -10.48 8.87 30.18
C ASP A 247 -11.14 8.03 29.05
N ILE A 248 -12.37 7.55 29.29
CA ILE A 248 -13.20 6.87 28.27
C ILE A 248 -13.77 7.87 27.24
N LEU A 249 -13.33 9.13 27.23
CA LEU A 249 -13.83 10.13 26.27
C LEU A 249 -13.17 10.00 24.89
N GLY A 250 -12.22 9.07 24.74
CA GLY A 250 -11.47 8.88 23.49
C GLY A 250 -10.51 10.03 23.24
N ILE A 251 -9.74 9.93 22.15
CA ILE A 251 -8.82 10.99 21.73
C ILE A 251 -9.63 12.28 21.46
N PRO A 252 -9.27 13.44 22.04
CA PRO A 252 -10.02 14.68 21.90
C PRO A 252 -10.22 15.08 20.44
N ALA A 253 -11.36 15.68 20.11
CA ALA A 253 -11.67 16.08 18.72
C ALA A 253 -10.82 17.26 18.26
N LEU A 254 -10.41 17.26 16.99
CA LEU A 254 -9.67 18.35 16.37
C LEU A 254 -10.62 19.51 16.04
N GLU A 255 -10.32 20.70 16.54
CA GLU A 255 -11.08 21.90 16.19
C GLU A 255 -10.97 22.21 14.69
N ALA A 256 -12.11 22.52 14.06
CA ALA A 256 -12.20 22.74 12.62
C ALA A 256 -11.56 21.61 11.78
N ALA A 257 -11.80 20.36 12.19
CA ALA A 257 -11.33 19.17 11.49
C ALA A 257 -11.76 19.13 10.01
N PRO A 258 -10.87 18.70 9.09
CA PRO A 258 -11.27 18.45 7.71
C PRO A 258 -12.25 17.27 7.61
N GLN A 259 -12.98 17.19 6.49
CA GLN A 259 -13.88 16.06 6.26
C GLN A 259 -13.07 14.78 5.98
N ALA A 260 -13.46 13.68 6.63
CA ALA A 260 -12.88 12.37 6.37
C ALA A 260 -13.19 11.88 4.95
N PRO A 261 -12.20 11.34 4.23
CA PRO A 261 -12.40 10.83 2.88
C PRO A 261 -13.16 9.50 2.91
N HIS A 262 -13.99 9.26 1.89
CA HIS A 262 -14.45 7.91 1.59
C HIS A 262 -13.36 7.16 0.84
N ILE A 263 -12.93 6.01 1.38
CA ILE A 263 -11.82 5.24 0.81
C ILE A 263 -12.33 4.06 0.01
N TRP A 264 -11.88 3.99 -1.24
CA TRP A 264 -11.99 2.81 -2.10
C TRP A 264 -10.69 2.00 -2.05
N VAL A 265 -10.82 0.67 -2.06
CA VAL A 265 -9.75 -0.29 -2.17
C VAL A 265 -9.68 -0.75 -3.63
N TYR A 266 -8.64 -0.32 -4.33
CA TYR A 266 -8.46 -0.58 -5.74
C TYR A 266 -7.61 -1.82 -6.00
N PRO A 267 -7.95 -2.64 -7.01
CA PRO A 267 -7.05 -3.66 -7.50
C PRO A 267 -5.84 -3.02 -8.21
N PRO A 268 -4.65 -3.63 -8.16
CA PRO A 268 -3.43 -3.10 -8.77
C PRO A 268 -3.49 -3.28 -10.30
N THR A 269 -4.17 -2.36 -10.99
CA THR A 269 -4.43 -2.42 -12.43
C THR A 269 -4.26 -1.03 -13.04
N GLU A 270 -3.81 -0.93 -14.30
CA GLU A 270 -3.66 0.37 -14.99
C GLU A 270 -4.95 1.23 -14.98
N ALA A 271 -6.12 0.58 -14.94
CA ALA A 271 -7.40 1.26 -14.79
C ALA A 271 -7.51 2.01 -13.45
N ALA A 272 -7.02 1.43 -12.36
CA ALA A 272 -6.99 2.09 -11.06
C ALA A 272 -6.07 3.31 -11.06
N ASP A 273 -4.90 3.23 -11.71
CA ASP A 273 -3.94 4.32 -11.84
C ASP A 273 -4.56 5.57 -12.48
N SER A 274 -5.39 5.35 -13.52
CA SER A 274 -6.10 6.41 -14.22
C SER A 274 -7.18 7.09 -13.37
N ILE A 275 -7.76 6.37 -12.39
CA ILE A 275 -8.80 6.88 -11.48
C ILE A 275 -8.17 7.64 -10.30
N ILE A 276 -7.09 7.10 -9.72
CA ILE A 276 -6.44 7.66 -8.53
C ILE A 276 -5.66 8.95 -8.86
N VAL A 277 -5.19 9.06 -10.11
CA VAL A 277 -4.38 10.17 -10.65
C VAL A 277 -3.10 10.38 -9.85
N ASN A 278 -1.96 9.94 -10.42
CA ASN A 278 -0.63 9.90 -9.77
C ASN A 278 -0.64 9.13 -8.43
N PRO A 279 -0.95 7.82 -8.46
CA PRO A 279 -0.88 6.98 -7.27
C PRO A 279 0.54 6.96 -6.71
N VAL A 280 0.63 6.94 -5.39
CA VAL A 280 1.84 6.71 -4.58
C VAL A 280 1.69 5.31 -4.01
N TYR A 281 2.61 4.43 -4.34
CA TYR A 281 2.51 3.00 -4.01
C TYR A 281 3.34 2.67 -2.79
N PRO A 282 3.02 1.59 -2.04
CA PRO A 282 3.99 1.04 -1.11
C PRO A 282 5.31 0.71 -1.83
N PRO A 283 6.48 0.93 -1.20
CA PRO A 283 6.69 1.45 0.16
C PRO A 283 6.91 2.97 0.22
N GLU A 284 6.45 3.76 -0.77
CA GLU A 284 6.71 5.22 -0.87
C GLU A 284 6.02 6.06 0.23
N TYR A 285 5.22 5.44 1.08
CA TYR A 285 4.63 6.04 2.27
C TYR A 285 4.86 5.15 3.50
N LYS A 286 4.81 5.75 4.68
CA LYS A 286 5.03 5.05 5.94
C LYS A 286 3.75 4.48 6.51
N ASP A 287 3.73 3.16 6.63
CA ASP A 287 2.67 2.41 7.28
C ASP A 287 3.23 1.26 8.11
N PHE A 288 2.53 0.92 9.19
CA PHE A 288 3.00 -0.06 10.18
C PHE A 288 1.80 -0.82 10.76
N ILE A 289 2.05 -1.99 11.31
CA ILE A 289 1.13 -2.65 12.24
C ILE A 289 1.67 -2.39 13.65
N LEU A 290 0.93 -1.61 14.43
CA LEU A 290 1.23 -1.35 15.83
C LEU A 290 0.68 -2.46 16.73
N VAL A 291 1.55 -3.01 17.57
CA VAL A 291 1.19 -3.99 18.59
C VAL A 291 1.41 -3.37 19.97
N PHE A 292 0.33 -3.23 20.74
CA PHE A 292 0.35 -2.61 22.07
C PHE A 292 0.95 -3.56 23.12
N PRO A 293 1.43 -3.02 24.26
CA PRO A 293 1.93 -3.82 25.36
C PRO A 293 0.91 -4.86 25.86
N VAL A 294 1.41 -6.00 26.31
CA VAL A 294 0.58 -7.10 26.84
C VAL A 294 -0.23 -6.60 28.04
N GLY A 295 -1.52 -6.97 28.09
CA GLY A 295 -2.41 -6.60 29.19
C GLY A 295 -2.97 -5.17 29.11
N SER A 296 -2.64 -4.41 28.07
CA SER A 296 -3.22 -3.08 27.81
C SER A 296 -4.71 -3.12 27.47
N GLY A 297 -5.21 -4.26 26.98
CA GLY A 297 -6.58 -4.40 26.47
C GLY A 297 -6.81 -3.72 25.11
N VAL A 298 -5.77 -3.13 24.52
CA VAL A 298 -5.83 -2.45 23.22
C VAL A 298 -5.41 -3.41 22.11
N LYS A 299 -6.27 -3.58 21.12
CA LYS A 299 -6.01 -4.46 19.97
C LYS A 299 -4.96 -3.86 19.03
N PRO A 300 -4.18 -4.68 18.31
CA PRO A 300 -3.29 -4.22 17.27
C PRO A 300 -4.01 -3.42 16.18
N VAL A 301 -3.37 -2.38 15.67
CA VAL A 301 -3.91 -1.49 14.64
C VAL A 301 -2.91 -1.30 13.52
N TYR A 302 -3.37 -1.22 12.28
CA TYR A 302 -2.55 -0.76 11.16
C TYR A 302 -2.60 0.76 11.11
N ILE A 303 -1.46 1.40 10.88
CA ILE A 303 -1.35 2.85 10.80
C ILE A 303 -0.72 3.29 9.50
N VAL A 304 -1.10 4.49 9.05
CA VAL A 304 -0.40 5.25 8.02
C VAL A 304 -0.05 6.60 8.60
N VAL A 305 1.21 7.01 8.49
CA VAL A 305 1.71 8.25 9.11
C VAL A 305 2.19 9.22 8.04
N ASN A 306 1.69 10.45 8.12
CA ASN A 306 2.11 11.56 7.28
C ASN A 306 2.48 12.75 8.19
N VAL A 307 3.69 13.27 8.05
CA VAL A 307 4.21 14.38 8.85
C VAL A 307 4.72 15.47 7.92
N SER A 308 4.12 16.66 8.02
CA SER A 308 4.47 17.82 7.20
C SER A 308 5.85 18.37 7.62
N GLY A 309 6.66 18.75 6.63
CA GLY A 309 8.07 19.11 6.84
C GLY A 309 9.05 17.98 6.51
N ARG A 310 8.54 16.79 6.16
CA ARG A 310 9.35 15.73 5.57
C ARG A 310 8.77 15.26 4.24
N LYS A 311 9.45 15.61 3.16
CA LYS A 311 9.36 14.86 1.90
C LYS A 311 10.08 13.53 2.15
N LEU A 312 9.34 12.45 2.39
CA LEU A 312 9.92 11.12 2.65
C LEU A 312 10.95 10.76 1.57
N PRO A 313 12.25 10.73 1.87
CA PRO A 313 13.21 10.04 1.04
C PRO A 313 13.13 8.57 1.46
N ASN A 314 12.72 7.69 0.56
CA ASN A 314 12.71 6.26 0.85
C ASN A 314 14.15 5.73 0.73
N PRO A 315 14.73 5.05 1.75
CA PRO A 315 16.10 4.55 1.69
C PRO A 315 16.30 3.38 0.71
N ASP A 316 15.22 2.74 0.23
CA ASP A 316 15.29 1.43 -0.44
C ASP A 316 14.79 1.37 -1.90
N HIS A 317 14.61 2.50 -2.58
CA HIS A 317 14.51 2.51 -4.04
C HIS A 317 15.30 3.66 -4.66
N ASP A 318 15.98 3.37 -5.78
CA ASP A 318 16.91 4.22 -6.55
C ASP A 318 16.28 5.49 -7.18
N TYR A 319 15.17 6.02 -6.62
CA TYR A 319 14.47 7.17 -7.16
C TYR A 319 14.17 8.24 -6.12
N HIS A 320 14.75 9.42 -6.33
CA HIS A 320 14.53 10.64 -5.59
C HIS A 320 13.25 11.36 -6.04
N SER A 321 12.45 11.83 -5.08
CA SER A 321 11.28 12.68 -5.34
C SER A 321 11.69 14.07 -5.83
N PRO A 322 10.97 14.68 -6.79
CA PRO A 322 11.28 16.02 -7.26
C PRO A 322 11.14 17.06 -6.14
N PRO A 323 12.07 18.03 -6.00
CA PRO A 323 11.95 19.14 -5.06
C PRO A 323 10.74 20.02 -5.38
N GLU A 324 10.19 20.70 -4.38
CA GLU A 324 9.28 21.83 -4.60
C GLU A 324 10.08 23.00 -5.17
N THR A 325 9.41 23.96 -5.80
CA THR A 325 10.13 25.07 -6.47
C THR A 325 10.94 25.88 -5.46
N GLU A 326 10.43 26.02 -4.25
CA GLU A 326 11.00 26.73 -3.11
C GLU A 326 12.23 26.00 -2.52
N GLU A 327 12.32 24.68 -2.71
CA GLU A 327 13.46 23.84 -2.27
C GLU A 327 14.64 23.88 -3.27
N ILE A 328 14.45 24.47 -4.45
CA ILE A 328 15.53 24.64 -5.44
C ILE A 328 16.27 25.94 -5.17
N THR A 329 17.10 25.96 -4.14
CA THR A 329 17.83 27.16 -3.69
C THR A 329 19.04 27.50 -4.57
N GLY A 330 19.56 26.53 -5.33
CA GLY A 330 20.73 26.71 -6.20
C GLY A 330 20.47 27.60 -7.42
N PHE A 331 19.21 27.84 -7.74
CA PHE A 331 18.79 28.60 -8.92
C PHE A 331 17.71 29.62 -8.56
N SER A 332 18.08 30.90 -8.54
CA SER A 332 17.13 31.96 -8.21
C SER A 332 16.09 32.17 -9.31
N GLY A 333 14.80 32.20 -8.93
CA GLY A 333 13.71 32.63 -9.81
C GLY A 333 13.27 31.59 -10.83
N LEU A 334 13.45 30.30 -10.53
CA LEU A 334 12.83 29.23 -11.30
C LEU A 334 11.30 29.30 -11.20
N LYS A 335 10.64 28.95 -12.30
CA LYS A 335 9.18 28.83 -12.37
C LYS A 335 8.82 27.45 -12.87
N GLU A 336 7.88 26.78 -12.20
CA GLU A 336 7.33 25.52 -12.70
C GLU A 336 6.60 25.77 -14.03
N VAL A 337 6.83 24.89 -15.00
CA VAL A 337 6.21 24.96 -16.33
C VAL A 337 5.60 23.62 -16.72
N LYS A 338 4.78 23.62 -17.77
CA LYS A 338 4.09 22.42 -18.24
C LYS A 338 5.08 21.28 -18.50
N LYS A 339 4.84 20.15 -17.84
CA LYS A 339 5.58 18.89 -18.00
C LYS A 339 5.36 18.34 -19.42
N LYS A 340 6.43 17.92 -20.10
CA LYS A 340 6.35 17.42 -21.50
C LYS A 340 7.16 16.14 -21.75
N THR A 341 8.29 15.94 -21.08
CA THR A 341 9.14 14.75 -21.29
C THR A 341 8.59 13.56 -20.51
N PRO A 342 8.36 12.40 -21.14
CA PRO A 342 7.94 11.18 -20.43
C PRO A 342 9.01 10.64 -19.47
N LYS A 343 8.58 10.04 -18.37
CA LYS A 343 9.44 9.24 -17.49
C LYS A 343 9.74 7.89 -18.14
N GLN A 344 10.93 7.36 -17.88
CA GLN A 344 11.32 6.03 -18.34
C GLN A 344 10.52 4.99 -17.52
N GLY A 345 9.80 4.09 -18.19
CA GLY A 345 8.93 3.10 -17.52
C GLY A 345 7.44 3.45 -17.48
N GLY A 346 6.99 4.55 -18.08
CA GLY A 346 5.55 4.81 -18.31
C GLY A 346 4.79 5.56 -17.20
N GLY A 347 5.44 5.88 -16.07
CA GLY A 347 4.82 6.55 -14.91
C GLY A 347 4.60 8.07 -15.03
N GLY A 348 4.21 8.59 -16.20
CA GLY A 348 3.88 10.01 -16.40
C GLY A 348 5.01 10.89 -16.96
N LEU A 349 4.97 12.19 -16.69
CA LEU A 349 5.90 13.20 -17.24
C LEU A 349 6.86 13.73 -16.16
N ARG A 350 8.08 14.11 -16.57
CA ARG A 350 9.11 14.70 -15.70
C ARG A 350 8.69 16.08 -15.21
N SER A 351 8.91 16.37 -13.92
CA SER A 351 8.76 17.72 -13.38
C SER A 351 9.72 18.67 -14.10
N ARG A 352 9.24 19.88 -14.38
CA ARG A 352 9.93 20.80 -15.28
C ARG A 352 9.83 22.23 -14.77
N TRP A 353 10.96 22.93 -14.79
CA TRP A 353 11.06 24.35 -14.48
C TRP A 353 11.75 25.09 -15.61
N MET A 354 11.61 26.41 -15.60
CA MET A 354 12.28 27.31 -16.51
C MET A 354 12.89 28.48 -15.74
N ASP A 355 14.07 28.93 -16.17
CA ASP A 355 14.67 30.14 -15.59
C ASP A 355 13.81 31.38 -15.85
N ALA A 356 13.99 32.42 -15.02
CA ALA A 356 13.26 33.68 -15.16
C ALA A 356 13.43 34.36 -16.53
N LYS A 357 14.50 34.00 -17.28
CA LYS A 357 14.82 34.55 -18.61
C LYS A 357 14.23 33.71 -19.76
N GLY A 358 13.61 32.58 -19.47
CA GLY A 358 13.11 31.63 -20.47
C GLY A 358 14.17 30.94 -21.31
N ARG A 359 15.45 30.95 -20.90
CA ARG A 359 16.58 30.44 -21.71
C ARG A 359 16.96 29.00 -21.40
N THR A 360 16.67 28.56 -20.18
CA THR A 360 17.08 27.26 -19.66
C THR A 360 15.87 26.53 -19.10
N ILE A 361 15.72 25.28 -19.48
CA ILE A 361 14.73 24.34 -18.96
C ILE A 361 15.45 23.40 -18.01
N TYR A 362 14.85 23.13 -16.85
CA TYR A 362 15.36 22.17 -15.89
C TYR A 362 14.34 21.05 -15.74
N GLU A 363 14.78 19.79 -15.78
CA GLU A 363 13.95 18.63 -15.50
C GLU A 363 14.53 17.82 -14.35
N TRP A 364 13.66 17.26 -13.51
CA TRP A 364 14.11 16.39 -12.43
C TRP A 364 14.53 15.02 -12.94
N ASP A 365 15.76 14.61 -12.62
CA ASP A 365 16.20 13.23 -12.77
C ASP A 365 15.95 12.47 -11.46
N SER A 366 14.86 11.72 -11.44
CA SER A 366 14.52 10.94 -10.26
C SER A 366 15.56 9.88 -9.96
N LEU A 367 16.32 9.33 -10.93
CA LEU A 367 17.31 8.29 -10.63
C LEU A 367 18.47 8.79 -9.77
N HIS A 368 18.84 10.05 -9.93
CA HIS A 368 20.08 10.58 -9.36
C HIS A 368 19.85 11.75 -8.40
N GLY A 369 18.61 12.24 -8.28
CA GLY A 369 18.28 13.31 -7.35
C GLY A 369 18.83 14.68 -7.76
N GLU A 370 18.91 14.92 -9.07
CA GLU A 370 19.56 16.11 -9.63
C GLU A 370 18.70 16.81 -10.69
N LEU A 371 19.00 18.09 -10.95
CA LEU A 371 18.39 18.85 -12.03
C LEU A 371 19.20 18.70 -13.31
N GLU A 372 18.54 18.20 -14.34
CA GLU A 372 19.06 18.12 -15.69
C GLU A 372 18.69 19.39 -16.47
N ALA A 373 19.69 20.16 -16.87
CA ALA A 373 19.48 21.43 -17.56
C ALA A 373 19.57 21.28 -19.08
N TYR A 374 18.69 21.98 -19.79
CA TYR A 374 18.58 21.98 -21.24
C TYR A 374 18.40 23.38 -21.79
N LEU A 375 18.98 23.66 -22.95
CA LEU A 375 18.80 24.94 -23.62
C LEU A 375 17.39 25.03 -24.21
N ALA A 376 16.64 26.10 -23.89
CA ALA A 376 15.27 26.25 -24.35
C ALA A 376 15.15 26.45 -25.88
N SER A 377 16.22 26.90 -26.54
CA SER A 377 16.19 27.17 -27.98
C SER A 377 16.23 25.91 -28.85
N ASP A 378 16.95 24.87 -28.43
CA ASP A 378 17.17 23.66 -29.24
C ASP A 378 17.07 22.33 -28.47
N GLY A 379 16.90 22.40 -27.15
CA GLY A 379 16.77 21.26 -26.26
C GLY A 379 18.09 20.52 -26.02
N SER A 380 19.24 21.13 -26.30
CA SER A 380 20.55 20.54 -26.03
C SER A 380 20.81 20.42 -24.52
N HIS A 381 21.42 19.31 -24.09
CA HIS A 381 21.75 19.07 -22.67
C HIS A 381 22.95 19.92 -22.22
N LEU A 382 22.81 20.61 -21.09
CA LEU A 382 23.79 21.53 -20.51
C LEU A 382 24.53 20.95 -19.30
N GLY A 383 24.12 19.77 -18.81
CA GLY A 383 24.70 19.12 -17.63
C GLY A 383 23.66 18.84 -16.55
N SER A 384 24.08 18.13 -15.52
CA SER A 384 23.30 17.94 -14.31
C SER A 384 23.81 18.83 -13.18
N PHE A 385 22.92 19.23 -12.29
CA PHE A 385 23.18 20.22 -11.25
C PHE A 385 22.51 19.82 -9.95
N ASP A 386 23.18 20.12 -8.84
CA ASP A 386 22.60 20.01 -7.50
C ASP A 386 21.52 21.09 -7.33
N HIS A 387 20.34 20.70 -6.87
CA HIS A 387 19.20 21.62 -6.76
C HIS A 387 19.33 22.61 -5.59
N THR A 388 20.12 22.27 -4.57
CA THR A 388 20.33 23.10 -3.37
C THR A 388 21.48 24.09 -3.55
N THR A 389 22.62 23.64 -4.11
CA THR A 389 23.83 24.46 -4.26
C THR A 389 23.92 25.12 -5.63
N GLY A 390 23.29 24.55 -6.65
CA GLY A 390 23.43 24.99 -8.04
C GLY A 390 24.76 24.58 -8.68
N GLU A 391 25.59 23.79 -7.97
CA GLU A 391 26.85 23.28 -8.49
C GLU A 391 26.62 22.24 -9.58
N GLN A 392 27.47 22.27 -10.60
CA GLN A 392 27.42 21.31 -11.69
C GLN A 392 27.98 19.96 -11.23
N ILE A 393 27.19 18.91 -11.38
CA ILE A 393 27.56 17.53 -11.05
C ILE A 393 28.20 16.88 -12.28
N ASP A 394 27.45 16.78 -13.39
CA ASP A 394 27.96 16.25 -14.65
C ASP A 394 28.03 17.31 -15.78
N PRO A 395 29.02 17.19 -16.69
CA PRO A 395 29.13 18.05 -17.86
C PRO A 395 28.05 17.75 -18.94
N PRO A 396 27.88 18.65 -19.92
CA PRO A 396 27.00 18.46 -21.06
C PRO A 396 27.20 17.11 -21.80
N LYS A 397 26.11 16.35 -21.96
CA LYS A 397 26.12 15.07 -22.69
C LYS A 397 25.55 15.26 -24.10
N LYS A 398 26.43 15.28 -25.12
CA LYS A 398 26.07 15.59 -26.54
C LYS A 398 24.95 14.73 -27.15
N LYS A 399 24.70 13.52 -26.63
CA LYS A 399 23.64 12.61 -27.12
C LYS A 399 22.30 12.77 -26.37
N ARG A 400 22.26 13.54 -25.27
CA ARG A 400 21.05 13.79 -24.47
C ARG A 400 20.40 15.09 -24.95
N SER A 401 19.11 15.06 -25.26
CA SER A 401 18.36 16.23 -25.73
C SER A 401 16.86 16.06 -25.52
N ILE A 402 16.17 17.17 -25.22
CA ILE A 402 14.71 17.26 -25.11
C ILE A 402 14.07 17.96 -26.30
N LYS A 403 14.73 18.07 -27.45
CA LYS A 403 14.22 18.80 -28.64
C LYS A 403 12.81 18.39 -29.06
N LYS A 404 12.46 17.12 -28.88
CA LYS A 404 11.11 16.57 -29.19
C LYS A 404 10.02 17.06 -28.23
N TYR A 405 10.40 17.67 -27.11
CA TYR A 405 9.56 18.01 -25.98
C TYR A 405 9.72 19.48 -25.53
N LEU A 406 10.24 20.36 -26.40
CA LEU A 406 10.35 21.80 -26.11
C LEU A 406 8.97 22.45 -25.92
#